data_AF-A0A0F9M6I7-F1
#
_entry.id   AF-A0A0F9M6I7-F1
#
_cell.length_a   1.000
_cell.length_b   1.000
_cell.length_c   1.000
_cell.angle_alpha   90.00
_cell.angle_beta   90.00
_cell.angle_gamma   90.00
#
_symmetry.space_group_name_H-M   'P 1'
#
loop_
_entity.id
_entity.type
_entity.pdbx_description
1 polymer ?
#
loop_
_entity_poly.entity_id
_entity_poly.type
_entity_poly.pdbx_seq_one_letter_code
_entity_poly.pdbx_strand_id
1 'polypeptide(L)'
;AIANFFANLTIHGRTTATSTYNSSKNFKGLLRLVAELEGTSITDLDGALTGDSDNANNSQVLVRASAASGALTLAYVDELMDLVRPSTTHLLSSKSFRRKMNVLARAAGTNLVHDNDKLGMPVTMYGDVVVLTSDAVLNNLDDPSTLVTALTTYDTTQTRAATNDITPLFAMRIADDGVSGITSAQNGMIQTEDIGTLQNKDATRTRIKFYAGLAVFNKLSIAVMTACCMTD
;
A
#
# COMPACT_ATOMS: atom_id res chain seq x y z
N ALA A 1 11.60 16.71 -3.04
CA ALA A 1 12.43 15.52 -3.36
C ALA A 1 12.38 14.47 -2.25
N ILE A 2 12.85 14.78 -1.02
CA ILE A 2 12.88 13.82 0.10
C ILE A 2 11.47 13.27 0.40
N ALA A 3 10.47 14.14 0.59
CA ALA A 3 9.10 13.68 0.88
C ALA A 3 8.51 12.75 -0.21
N ASN A 4 8.78 13.05 -1.49
CA ASN A 4 8.34 12.20 -2.60
C ASN A 4 9.05 10.84 -2.59
N PHE A 5 10.35 10.82 -2.26
CA PHE A 5 11.09 9.58 -2.09
C PHE A 5 10.48 8.70 -0.98
N PHE A 6 10.15 9.30 0.17
CA PHE A 6 9.48 8.57 1.27
C PHE A 6 8.09 8.08 0.87
N ALA A 7 7.29 8.89 0.15
CA ALA A 7 5.99 8.44 -0.35
C ALA A 7 6.11 7.19 -1.23
N ASN A 8 7.06 7.18 -2.18
CA ASN A 8 7.32 5.99 -3.01
C ASN A 8 7.83 4.81 -2.17
N LEU A 9 8.65 5.06 -1.16
CA LEU A 9 9.19 4.01 -0.29
C LEU A 9 8.12 3.39 0.62
N THR A 10 7.10 4.14 1.03
CA THR A 10 5.96 3.59 1.79
C THR A 10 5.19 2.54 1.02
N ILE A 11 5.09 2.64 -0.32
CA ILE A 11 4.39 1.64 -1.14
C ILE A 11 5.35 0.55 -1.61
N HIS A 12 6.49 0.95 -2.20
CA HIS A 12 7.40 0.08 -2.97
C HIS A 12 8.71 -0.28 -2.27
N GLY A 13 8.85 0.08 -0.99
CA GLY A 13 10.07 -0.17 -0.24
C GLY A 13 10.46 -1.64 -0.28
N ARG A 14 11.62 -1.95 -0.85
CA ARG A 14 12.17 -3.31 -0.98
C ARG A 14 11.36 -4.30 -1.82
N THR A 15 10.52 -3.83 -2.74
CA THR A 15 9.81 -4.71 -3.69
C THR A 15 10.40 -4.75 -5.10
N THR A 16 11.26 -3.80 -5.47
CA THR A 16 11.68 -3.68 -6.87
C THR A 16 13.02 -4.35 -7.16
N ALA A 17 13.08 -5.32 -8.06
CA ALA A 17 14.31 -6.09 -8.30
C ALA A 17 15.54 -5.23 -8.67
N THR A 18 15.35 -4.08 -9.34
CA THR A 18 16.46 -3.23 -9.84
C THR A 18 16.15 -1.72 -9.68
N SER A 19 15.95 -1.23 -8.44
CA SER A 19 15.64 0.20 -8.20
C SER A 19 16.29 0.75 -6.93
N THR A 20 16.40 2.08 -6.84
CA THR A 20 16.78 2.83 -5.63
C THR A 20 15.93 2.45 -4.41
N TYR A 21 14.71 1.94 -4.62
CA TYR A 21 13.81 1.51 -3.55
C TYR A 21 14.16 0.15 -2.92
N ASN A 22 15.03 -0.66 -3.54
CA ASN A 22 15.42 -2.00 -3.06
C ASN A 22 16.75 -2.06 -2.29
N SER A 23 17.16 -0.93 -1.70
CA SER A 23 18.31 -0.96 -0.78
C SER A 23 17.94 -1.67 0.52
N SER A 24 18.86 -2.48 1.06
CA SER A 24 18.71 -3.12 2.37
C SER A 24 18.55 -2.13 3.53
N LYS A 25 18.92 -0.86 3.31
CA LYS A 25 18.81 0.24 4.28
C LYS A 25 17.46 0.95 4.23
N ASN A 26 16.64 0.67 3.22
CA ASN A 26 15.28 1.20 3.12
C ASN A 26 14.36 0.39 4.03
N PHE A 27 13.35 1.03 4.61
CA PHE A 27 12.28 0.30 5.29
C PHE A 27 11.40 -0.44 4.26
N LYS A 28 10.70 -1.47 4.73
CA LYS A 28 9.81 -2.28 3.90
C LYS A 28 8.53 -1.48 3.61
N GLY A 29 8.13 -1.41 2.35
CA GLY A 29 6.87 -0.79 1.94
C GLY A 29 5.67 -1.72 2.15
N LEU A 30 4.47 -1.19 1.98
CA LEU A 30 3.20 -1.92 2.14
C LEU A 30 3.15 -3.20 1.30
N LEU A 31 3.56 -3.13 0.03
CA LEU A 31 3.59 -4.29 -0.88
C LEU A 31 4.50 -5.41 -0.33
N ARG A 32 5.68 -5.05 0.19
CA ARG A 32 6.62 -6.02 0.77
C ARG A 32 6.10 -6.59 2.10
N LEU A 33 5.54 -5.73 2.95
CA LEU A 33 5.03 -6.12 4.26
C LEU A 33 3.90 -7.13 4.12
N VAL A 34 2.90 -6.85 3.29
CA VAL A 34 1.79 -7.78 3.05
C VAL A 34 2.30 -9.12 2.51
N ALA A 35 3.25 -9.09 1.56
CA ALA A 35 3.78 -10.33 1.00
C ALA A 35 4.59 -11.19 1.99
N GLU A 36 5.24 -10.57 2.98
CA GLU A 36 5.94 -11.32 4.03
C GLU A 36 4.99 -11.88 5.09
N LEU A 37 3.83 -11.25 5.32
CA LEU A 37 2.79 -11.78 6.21
C LEU A 37 2.13 -13.05 5.65
N GLU A 38 2.14 -13.23 4.33
CA GLU A 38 1.62 -14.42 3.63
C GLU A 38 2.65 -15.57 3.52
N GLY A 39 3.83 -15.42 4.13
CA GLY A 39 4.92 -16.38 3.99
C GLY A 39 4.66 -17.71 4.71
N THR A 40 4.89 -18.82 4.02
CA THR A 40 4.64 -20.21 4.46
C THR A 40 5.55 -20.74 5.59
N SER A 41 6.27 -19.86 6.28
CA SER A 41 7.15 -20.30 7.37
C SER A 41 6.33 -20.46 8.65
N ILE A 42 6.10 -21.72 9.04
CA ILE A 42 5.53 -22.31 10.28
C ILE A 42 5.99 -21.71 11.63
N THR A 43 6.61 -20.55 11.64
CA THR A 43 7.02 -19.80 12.83
C THR A 43 5.96 -18.83 13.33
N ASP A 44 4.81 -18.73 12.66
CA ASP A 44 3.67 -17.94 13.12
C ASP A 44 2.72 -18.77 14.00
N LEU A 45 2.07 -18.10 14.95
CA LEU A 45 1.26 -18.74 15.99
C LEU A 45 -0.06 -19.30 15.44
N ASP A 46 -0.51 -18.79 14.28
CA ASP A 46 -1.71 -19.17 13.56
C ASP A 46 -1.61 -20.55 12.91
N GLY A 47 -0.44 -20.96 12.41
CA GLY A 47 -0.23 -22.34 11.93
C GLY A 47 -0.33 -23.42 13.04
N ALA A 48 -0.11 -23.04 14.30
CA ALA A 48 -0.12 -23.97 15.43
C ALA A 48 -1.50 -24.14 16.11
N LEU A 49 -2.41 -23.16 15.98
CA LEU A 49 -3.69 -23.15 16.71
C LEU A 49 -4.84 -23.77 15.91
N THR A 50 -4.81 -23.73 14.57
CA THR A 50 -5.91 -24.21 13.72
C THR A 50 -5.74 -25.61 13.16
N GLY A 51 -4.53 -26.20 13.24
CA GLY A 51 -4.26 -27.57 12.79
C GLY A 51 -4.51 -27.82 11.29
N ASP A 52 -4.77 -26.76 10.52
CA ASP A 52 -5.11 -26.80 9.11
C ASP A 52 -4.02 -26.08 8.32
N SER A 53 -3.16 -26.87 7.69
CA SER A 53 -2.07 -26.38 6.85
C SER A 53 -2.54 -25.62 5.60
N ASP A 54 -3.82 -25.72 5.25
CA ASP A 54 -4.43 -25.00 4.12
C ASP A 54 -5.02 -23.64 4.57
N ASN A 55 -5.22 -23.42 5.88
CA ASN A 55 -5.65 -22.16 6.53
C ASN A 55 -4.53 -21.44 7.31
N ALA A 56 -3.31 -21.99 7.32
CA ALA A 56 -2.14 -21.35 7.95
C ALA A 56 -1.68 -20.08 7.23
N ASN A 57 -2.19 -19.84 6.01
CA ASN A 57 -1.97 -18.60 5.28
C ASN A 57 -3.17 -17.69 5.50
N ASN A 58 -3.00 -16.64 6.28
CA ASN A 58 -3.94 -15.54 6.35
C ASN A 58 -4.06 -14.93 4.94
N SER A 59 -5.13 -15.24 4.18
CA SER A 59 -5.32 -14.77 2.80
C SER A 59 -5.73 -13.28 2.77
N GLN A 60 -4.78 -12.40 3.08
CA GLN A 60 -4.88 -10.95 2.99
C GLN A 60 -4.62 -10.43 1.58
N VAL A 61 -4.06 -11.27 0.72
CA VAL A 61 -3.91 -11.00 -0.71
C VAL A 61 -5.10 -11.58 -1.46
N LEU A 62 -5.98 -10.69 -1.90
CA LEU A 62 -7.14 -11.03 -2.70
C LEU A 62 -6.81 -10.90 -4.20
N VAL A 63 -6.72 -12.05 -4.88
CA VAL A 63 -6.56 -12.08 -6.35
C VAL A 63 -7.93 -12.31 -6.99
N ARG A 64 -8.43 -11.31 -7.72
CA ARG A 64 -9.78 -11.29 -8.32
C ARG A 64 -9.78 -10.84 -9.77
N ALA A 65 -8.99 -11.52 -10.60
CA ALA A 65 -9.07 -11.55 -12.06
C ALA A 65 -7.95 -12.47 -12.53
N SER A 66 -8.24 -13.70 -12.94
CA SER A 66 -7.33 -14.37 -13.86
C SER A 66 -7.81 -14.03 -15.27
N ALA A 67 -6.97 -13.33 -16.03
CA ALA A 67 -7.18 -12.82 -17.39
C ALA A 67 -7.72 -11.38 -17.45
N ALA A 68 -6.81 -10.42 -17.66
CA ALA A 68 -6.88 -9.25 -18.55
C ALA A 68 -8.15 -8.35 -18.63
N SER A 69 -9.21 -8.61 -17.86
CA SER A 69 -10.54 -7.98 -18.03
C SER A 69 -11.47 -8.12 -16.81
N GLY A 70 -10.97 -8.55 -15.66
CA GLY A 70 -11.78 -8.57 -14.43
C GLY A 70 -12.20 -7.15 -14.07
N ALA A 71 -13.42 -6.78 -14.48
CA ALA A 71 -13.97 -5.47 -14.20
C ALA A 71 -14.10 -5.29 -12.69
N LEU A 72 -13.70 -4.12 -12.20
CA LEU A 72 -13.92 -3.76 -10.80
C LEU A 72 -15.42 -3.79 -10.50
N THR A 73 -15.81 -4.54 -9.48
CA THR A 73 -17.17 -4.53 -8.94
C THR A 73 -17.14 -4.04 -7.50
N LEU A 74 -18.24 -3.45 -7.02
CA LEU A 74 -18.34 -3.01 -5.62
C LEU A 74 -18.26 -4.20 -4.65
N ALA A 75 -18.78 -5.37 -5.04
CA ALA A 75 -18.68 -6.59 -4.25
C ALA A 75 -17.23 -7.01 -3.97
N TYR A 76 -16.29 -6.79 -4.90
CA TYR A 76 -14.87 -7.06 -4.65
C TYR A 76 -14.24 -6.07 -3.67
N VAL A 77 -14.74 -4.84 -3.59
CA VAL A 77 -14.31 -3.88 -2.58
C VAL A 77 -14.82 -4.31 -1.20
N ASP A 78 -16.06 -4.78 -1.11
CA ASP A 78 -16.64 -5.31 0.12
C ASP A 78 -15.89 -6.55 0.61
N GLU A 79 -15.61 -7.51 -0.28
CA GLU A 79 -14.81 -8.69 0.04
C GLU A 79 -13.40 -8.32 0.55
N LEU A 80 -12.75 -7.31 -0.05
CA LEU A 80 -11.46 -6.83 0.44
C LEU A 80 -11.57 -6.23 1.85
N MET A 81 -12.66 -5.53 2.15
CA MET A 81 -12.85 -4.94 3.48
C MET A 81 -13.08 -6.01 4.55
N ASP A 82 -13.78 -7.10 4.21
CA ASP A 82 -14.05 -8.21 5.14
C ASP A 82 -12.78 -8.96 5.59
N LEU A 83 -11.69 -8.89 4.81
CA LEU A 83 -10.40 -9.51 5.15
C LEU A 83 -9.68 -8.77 6.29
N VAL A 84 -9.98 -7.49 6.53
CA VAL A 84 -9.31 -6.69 7.57
C VAL A 84 -10.08 -6.78 8.88
N ARG A 85 -9.39 -7.18 9.96
CA ARG A 85 -9.99 -7.32 11.30
C ARG A 85 -9.40 -6.32 12.29
N PRO A 86 -10.20 -5.75 13.22
CA PRO A 86 -11.66 -5.93 13.42
C PRO A 86 -12.55 -5.11 12.47
N SER A 87 -12.05 -4.01 11.92
CA SER A 87 -12.75 -3.22 10.89
C SER A 87 -11.75 -2.41 10.05
N THR A 88 -12.09 -2.18 8.80
CA THR A 88 -11.37 -1.26 7.91
C THR A 88 -11.63 0.19 8.30
N THR A 89 -10.60 1.02 8.20
CA THR A 89 -10.71 2.46 8.47
C THR A 89 -10.39 3.30 7.23
N HIS A 90 -9.42 2.83 6.43
CA HIS A 90 -8.93 3.54 5.27
C HIS A 90 -8.73 2.58 4.10
N LEU A 91 -9.10 3.03 2.91
CA LEU A 91 -8.70 2.45 1.64
C LEU A 91 -7.62 3.32 1.03
N LEU A 92 -6.51 2.73 0.56
CA LEU A 92 -5.46 3.45 -0.15
C LEU A 92 -5.40 2.98 -1.60
N SER A 93 -5.55 3.92 -2.53
CA SER A 93 -5.67 3.64 -3.96
C SER A 93 -5.00 4.71 -4.83
N SER A 94 -4.96 4.48 -6.14
CA SER A 94 -4.53 5.49 -7.12
C SER A 94 -5.69 6.40 -7.54
N LYS A 95 -5.36 7.52 -8.20
CA LYS A 95 -6.37 8.46 -8.72
C LYS A 95 -7.26 7.84 -9.81
N SER A 96 -6.76 6.88 -10.60
CA SER A 96 -7.57 6.20 -11.61
C SER A 96 -8.59 5.25 -10.98
N PHE A 97 -8.20 4.54 -9.91
CA PHE A 97 -9.12 3.70 -9.14
C PHE A 97 -10.29 4.50 -8.59
N ARG A 98 -10.02 5.67 -7.98
CA ARG A 98 -11.08 6.56 -7.50
C ARG A 98 -12.05 6.98 -8.62
N ARG A 99 -11.54 7.25 -9.84
CA ARG A 99 -12.41 7.57 -10.99
C ARG A 99 -13.31 6.39 -11.36
N LYS A 100 -12.78 5.16 -11.40
CA LYS A 100 -13.56 3.95 -11.69
C LYS A 100 -14.61 3.70 -10.62
N MET A 101 -14.23 3.79 -9.33
CA MET A 101 -15.17 3.68 -8.22
C MET A 101 -16.31 4.71 -8.31
N ASN A 102 -16.00 5.95 -8.68
CA ASN A 102 -17.02 6.98 -8.91
C ASN A 102 -17.94 6.66 -10.11
N VAL A 103 -17.44 6.00 -11.16
CA VAL A 103 -18.28 5.54 -12.30
C VAL A 103 -19.20 4.42 -11.84
N LEU A 104 -18.67 3.43 -11.11
CA LEU A 104 -19.42 2.31 -10.55
C LEU A 104 -20.52 2.75 -9.60
N ALA A 105 -20.22 3.67 -8.69
CA ALA A 105 -21.20 4.20 -7.76
C ALA A 105 -22.32 4.97 -8.50
N ARG A 106 -21.96 5.82 -9.46
CA ARG A 106 -22.94 6.52 -10.32
C ARG A 106 -23.83 5.54 -11.10
N ALA A 107 -23.26 4.44 -11.59
CA ALA A 107 -24.02 3.39 -12.27
C ALA A 107 -24.96 2.63 -11.31
N ALA A 108 -24.57 2.45 -10.05
CA ALA A 108 -25.39 1.84 -9.01
C ALA A 108 -26.49 2.78 -8.46
N GLY A 109 -26.54 4.04 -8.91
CA GLY A 109 -27.52 5.04 -8.44
C GLY A 109 -27.17 5.70 -7.10
N THR A 110 -25.97 5.46 -6.57
CA THR A 110 -25.49 5.99 -5.29
C THR A 110 -24.32 6.95 -5.53
N ASN A 111 -24.37 8.15 -4.96
CA ASN A 111 -23.18 9.00 -4.94
C ASN A 111 -22.26 8.56 -3.80
N LEU A 112 -20.96 8.37 -4.10
CA LEU A 112 -19.94 8.26 -3.05
C LEU A 112 -19.93 9.59 -2.31
N VAL A 113 -20.46 9.56 -1.09
CA VAL A 113 -20.74 10.75 -0.31
C VAL A 113 -19.44 11.51 -0.06
N HIS A 114 -19.48 12.81 -0.29
CA HIS A 114 -18.45 13.74 0.13
C HIS A 114 -18.89 14.33 1.46
N ASP A 115 -18.62 13.62 2.55
CA ASP A 115 -18.73 14.26 3.87
C ASP A 115 -17.53 15.17 4.08
N ASN A 116 -17.69 16.16 4.94
CA ASN A 116 -16.62 17.05 5.33
C ASN A 116 -15.87 16.43 6.51
N ASP A 117 -14.55 16.36 6.40
CA ASP A 117 -13.69 16.01 7.53
C ASP A 117 -13.87 17.04 8.67
N LYS A 118 -13.35 16.73 9.86
CA LYS A 118 -13.32 17.62 11.03
C LYS A 118 -12.64 18.97 10.74
N LEU A 119 -11.86 19.04 9.67
CA LEU A 119 -11.18 20.24 9.17
C LEU A 119 -11.97 20.96 8.05
N GLY A 120 -13.17 20.50 7.71
CA GLY A 120 -14.05 21.09 6.69
C GLY A 120 -13.67 20.78 5.24
N MET A 121 -12.76 19.81 5.02
CA MET A 121 -12.35 19.40 3.68
C MET A 121 -13.23 18.25 3.18
N PRO A 122 -13.69 18.26 1.92
CA PRO A 122 -14.48 17.16 1.38
C PRO A 122 -13.62 15.90 1.25
N VAL A 123 -14.08 14.79 1.82
CA VAL A 123 -13.41 13.49 1.75
C VAL A 123 -14.31 12.52 1.00
N THR A 124 -13.72 11.71 0.11
CA THR A 124 -14.47 10.64 -0.56
C THR A 124 -14.53 9.44 0.37
N MET A 125 -15.74 9.02 0.73
CA MET A 125 -15.97 7.84 1.58
C MET A 125 -16.68 6.74 0.78
N TYR A 126 -16.38 5.49 1.13
CA TYR A 126 -17.08 4.30 0.68
C TYR A 126 -17.69 3.62 1.91
N GLY A 127 -19.01 3.71 2.07
CA GLY A 127 -19.65 3.41 3.35
C GLY A 127 -19.07 4.31 4.46
N ASP A 128 -18.57 3.69 5.53
CA ASP A 128 -17.93 4.37 6.66
C ASP A 128 -16.40 4.51 6.50
N VAL A 129 -15.84 4.06 5.37
CA VAL A 129 -14.39 3.95 5.16
C VAL A 129 -13.87 5.09 4.30
N VAL A 130 -12.79 5.73 4.75
CA VAL A 130 -12.17 6.85 4.04
C VAL A 130 -11.31 6.36 2.88
N VAL A 131 -11.51 6.92 1.68
CA VAL A 131 -10.69 6.62 0.51
C VAL A 131 -9.55 7.64 0.37
N LEU A 132 -8.34 7.19 0.66
CA LEU A 132 -7.09 7.91 0.41
C LEU A 132 -6.58 7.63 -1.01
N THR A 133 -6.20 8.70 -1.71
CA THR A 133 -5.55 8.59 -3.02
C THR A 133 -4.11 9.04 -2.96
N SER A 134 -3.19 8.19 -3.43
CA SER A 134 -1.77 8.51 -3.54
C SER A 134 -1.28 8.38 -4.97
N ASP A 135 -0.33 9.23 -5.35
CA ASP A 135 0.37 9.17 -6.64
C ASP A 135 1.45 8.09 -6.66
N ALA A 136 1.91 7.67 -5.47
CA ALA A 136 2.87 6.59 -5.33
C ALA A 136 2.26 5.21 -5.64
N VAL A 137 0.93 5.08 -5.61
CA VAL A 137 0.24 3.86 -6.07
C VAL A 137 0.11 3.93 -7.58
N LEU A 138 0.91 3.13 -8.28
CA LEU A 138 0.96 3.10 -9.75
C LEU A 138 0.00 2.03 -10.32
N ASN A 139 -0.32 2.20 -11.59
CA ASN A 139 -1.24 1.33 -12.35
C ASN A 139 -0.46 0.54 -13.41
N ASN A 140 0.57 -0.18 -12.99
CA ASN A 140 1.43 -0.96 -13.88
C ASN A 140 1.75 -2.34 -13.29
N LEU A 141 0.89 -2.87 -12.44
CA LEU A 141 1.10 -4.20 -11.84
C LEU A 141 0.84 -5.28 -12.90
N ASP A 142 1.74 -6.27 -13.00
CA ASP A 142 1.57 -7.46 -13.84
C ASP A 142 0.33 -8.27 -13.41
N ASP A 143 -0.32 -8.97 -14.35
CA ASP A 143 -1.40 -9.94 -14.05
C ASP A 143 -0.88 -11.09 -13.16
N PRO A 144 -1.22 -11.11 -11.85
CA PRO A 144 -0.73 -12.12 -10.94
C PRO A 144 -1.60 -13.36 -11.10
N SER A 145 -1.43 -14.08 -12.20
CA SER A 145 -1.97 -15.44 -12.35
C SER A 145 -1.38 -16.42 -11.30
N THR A 146 -0.38 -15.99 -10.54
CA THR A 146 0.14 -16.70 -9.37
C THR A 146 0.49 -15.70 -8.23
N LEU A 147 -0.20 -15.92 -7.11
CA LEU A 147 0.16 -15.66 -5.70
C LEU A 147 1.28 -14.65 -5.41
N VAL A 148 0.99 -13.68 -4.53
CA VAL A 148 1.82 -12.99 -3.51
C VAL A 148 3.29 -12.63 -3.85
N THR A 149 4.05 -13.58 -4.38
CA THR A 149 5.41 -13.47 -4.93
C THR A 149 5.58 -12.31 -5.92
N ALA A 150 4.59 -12.04 -6.78
CA ALA A 150 4.65 -10.91 -7.73
C ALA A 150 4.72 -9.54 -7.02
N LEU A 151 4.15 -9.44 -5.82
CA LEU A 151 4.18 -8.23 -5.00
C LEU A 151 5.58 -7.94 -4.46
N THR A 152 6.38 -8.98 -4.24
CA THR A 152 7.76 -8.85 -3.73
C THR A 152 8.78 -8.44 -4.78
N THR A 153 8.46 -8.59 -6.07
CA THR A 153 9.33 -8.29 -7.22
C THR A 153 8.82 -7.14 -8.08
N TYR A 154 7.82 -6.40 -7.59
CA TYR A 154 7.14 -5.34 -8.30
C TYR A 154 8.07 -4.25 -8.86
N ASP A 155 7.98 -4.02 -10.18
CA ASP A 155 8.78 -3.04 -10.92
C ASP A 155 8.01 -1.73 -11.21
N THR A 156 8.39 -0.67 -10.50
CA THR A 156 7.85 0.69 -10.70
C THR A 156 8.19 1.33 -12.05
N THR A 157 9.19 0.81 -12.76
CA THR A 157 9.69 1.38 -14.03
C THR A 157 9.09 0.72 -15.26
N GLN A 158 8.38 -0.38 -15.07
CA GLN A 158 7.77 -1.14 -16.15
C GLN A 158 6.69 -0.31 -16.87
N THR A 159 6.71 -0.34 -18.20
CA THR A 159 5.73 0.36 -19.03
C THR A 159 4.35 -0.27 -18.87
N ARG A 160 3.35 0.56 -18.61
CA ARG A 160 1.94 0.15 -18.61
C ARG A 160 1.55 -0.43 -19.97
N ALA A 161 1.15 -1.69 -19.99
CA ALA A 161 0.70 -2.43 -21.17
C ALA A 161 -0.60 -3.17 -20.84
N ALA A 162 -1.31 -3.70 -21.84
CA ALA A 162 -2.59 -4.40 -21.63
C ALA A 162 -2.48 -5.59 -20.66
N THR A 163 -1.31 -6.23 -20.58
CA THR A 163 -1.03 -7.33 -19.64
C THR A 163 -0.75 -6.87 -18.21
N ASN A 164 -0.44 -5.58 -18.04
CA ASN A 164 0.12 -5.02 -16.81
C ASN A 164 -0.63 -3.72 -16.44
N ASP A 165 -1.93 -3.63 -16.73
CA ASP A 165 -2.76 -2.44 -16.43
C ASP A 165 -3.58 -2.63 -15.14
N ILE A 166 -2.96 -3.22 -14.13
CA ILE A 166 -3.59 -3.50 -12.84
C ILE A 166 -3.13 -2.48 -11.81
N THR A 167 -4.06 -2.06 -10.96
CA THR A 167 -3.78 -1.20 -9.81
C THR A 167 -4.02 -1.95 -8.51
N PRO A 168 -3.06 -1.93 -7.55
CA PRO A 168 -3.29 -2.48 -6.24
C PRO A 168 -4.21 -1.57 -5.42
N LEU A 169 -5.17 -2.17 -4.72
CA LEU A 169 -6.01 -1.52 -3.73
C LEU A 169 -5.63 -2.05 -2.35
N PHE A 170 -5.32 -1.16 -1.41
CA PHE A 170 -5.04 -1.55 -0.03
C PHE A 170 -6.23 -1.21 0.86
N ALA A 171 -6.66 -2.16 1.66
CA ALA A 171 -7.51 -1.92 2.81
C ALA A 171 -6.66 -1.98 4.07
N MET A 172 -6.81 -0.99 4.94
CA MET A 172 -6.01 -0.91 6.15
C MET A 172 -6.77 -0.34 7.35
N ARG A 173 -6.35 -0.80 8.52
CA ARG A 173 -6.65 -0.20 9.81
C ARG A 173 -5.47 0.66 10.24
N ILE A 174 -5.64 1.98 10.18
CA ILE A 174 -4.65 2.93 10.70
C ILE A 174 -4.95 3.14 12.18
N ALA A 175 -4.15 2.52 13.02
CA ALA A 175 -4.29 2.54 14.47
C ALA A 175 -2.96 2.12 15.11
N ASP A 176 -2.82 2.33 16.41
CA ASP A 176 -1.64 1.90 17.18
C ASP A 176 -1.45 0.38 17.15
N ASP A 177 -2.55 -0.38 17.14
CA ASP A 177 -2.59 -1.84 17.03
C ASP A 177 -2.50 -2.37 15.58
N GLY A 178 -2.50 -1.49 14.58
CA GLY A 178 -2.64 -1.83 13.17
C GLY A 178 -1.46 -1.37 12.32
N VAL A 179 -1.75 -0.69 11.22
CA VAL A 179 -0.74 -0.04 10.38
C VAL A 179 -0.40 1.31 10.98
N SER A 180 0.85 1.53 11.37
CA SER A 180 1.29 2.82 11.88
C SER A 180 2.67 3.23 11.38
N GLY A 181 2.84 4.54 11.23
CA GLY A 181 4.13 5.15 10.90
C GLY A 181 4.98 5.23 12.15
N ILE A 182 6.23 4.76 12.06
CA ILE A 182 7.18 4.81 13.15
C ILE A 182 8.24 5.88 12.89
N THR A 183 8.64 6.58 13.94
CA THR A 183 9.69 7.58 13.90
C THR A 183 10.73 7.29 14.96
N SER A 184 11.95 7.81 14.78
CA SER A 184 12.98 7.63 15.81
C SER A 184 12.58 8.33 17.11
N ALA A 185 12.50 7.55 18.21
CA ALA A 185 12.25 8.09 19.54
C ALA A 185 13.41 8.95 20.06
N GLN A 186 14.65 8.63 19.66
CA GLN A 186 15.86 9.32 20.14
C GLN A 186 16.27 10.52 19.28
N ASN A 187 16.02 10.46 17.97
CA ASN A 187 16.51 11.48 17.03
C ASN A 187 15.40 12.40 16.50
N GLY A 188 14.15 12.24 16.96
CA GLY A 188 13.01 12.97 16.40
C GLY A 188 12.76 12.64 14.92
N MET A 189 11.85 13.39 14.28
CA MET A 189 11.51 13.20 12.87
C MET A 189 12.59 13.74 11.93
N ILE A 190 12.59 15.07 11.73
CA ILE A 190 13.50 15.76 10.80
C ILE A 190 14.56 16.50 11.60
N GLN A 191 15.83 16.19 11.35
CA GLN A 191 16.96 16.91 11.92
C GLN A 191 17.73 17.63 10.82
N THR A 192 18.09 18.87 11.09
CA THR A 192 18.96 19.67 10.23
C THR A 192 20.27 19.91 10.95
N GLU A 193 21.37 19.46 10.35
CA GLU A 193 22.73 19.66 10.86
C GLU A 193 23.57 20.42 9.86
N ASP A 194 24.13 21.55 10.28
CA ASP A 194 25.10 22.30 9.48
C ASP A 194 26.49 21.69 9.68
N ILE A 195 27.07 21.19 8.59
CA ILE A 195 28.41 20.56 8.57
C ILE A 195 29.50 21.64 8.40
N GLY A 196 29.12 22.85 8.00
CA GLY A 196 30.03 23.96 7.77
C GLY A 196 30.63 23.99 6.37
N THR A 197 31.76 24.67 6.23
CA THR A 197 32.45 24.91 4.95
C THR A 197 33.23 23.69 4.49
N LEU A 198 33.17 23.37 3.20
CA LEU A 198 33.92 22.28 2.59
C LEU A 198 35.36 22.71 2.31
N GLN A 199 36.33 21.84 2.62
CA GLN A 199 37.75 22.13 2.37
C GLN A 199 38.09 22.25 0.88
N ASN A 200 37.42 21.46 0.04
CA ASN A 200 37.78 21.31 -1.38
C ASN A 200 37.06 22.31 -2.30
N LYS A 201 36.07 23.04 -1.78
CA LYS A 201 35.26 23.97 -2.56
C LYS A 201 34.65 25.00 -1.62
N ASP A 202 34.60 26.25 -2.08
CA ASP A 202 33.87 27.31 -1.40
C ASP A 202 32.35 27.05 -1.45
N ALA A 203 31.89 26.26 -0.49
CA ALA A 203 30.50 25.85 -0.32
C ALA A 203 30.26 25.40 1.12
N THR A 204 29.09 25.74 1.65
CA THR A 204 28.58 25.23 2.93
C THR A 204 27.68 24.03 2.71
N ARG A 205 27.77 23.02 3.58
CA ARG A 205 26.95 21.80 3.49
C ARG A 205 26.02 21.68 4.70
N THR A 206 24.72 21.64 4.43
CA THR A 206 23.70 21.27 5.42
C THR A 206 23.22 19.86 5.14
N ARG A 207 23.09 19.05 6.18
CA ARG A 207 22.54 17.69 6.11
C ARG A 207 21.15 17.68 6.73
N ILE A 208 20.20 17.16 5.97
CA ILE A 208 18.85 16.92 6.44
C ILE A 208 18.72 15.41 6.66
N LYS A 209 18.42 15.00 7.88
CA LYS A 209 18.16 13.60 8.26
C LYS A 209 16.67 13.46 8.52
N PHE A 210 16.07 12.39 7.99
CA PHE A 210 14.69 12.05 8.28
C PHE A 210 14.62 10.56 8.65
N TYR A 211 14.25 10.29 9.90
CA TYR A 211 14.12 8.93 10.42
C TYR A 211 12.65 8.55 10.52
N ALA A 212 12.15 7.95 9.44
CA ALA A 212 10.80 7.42 9.36
C ALA A 212 10.81 5.98 8.87
N GLY A 213 9.80 5.23 9.30
CA GLY A 213 9.51 3.88 8.85
C GLY A 213 8.02 3.58 8.97
N LEU A 214 7.67 2.35 8.62
CA LEU A 214 6.31 1.85 8.64
C LEU A 214 6.31 0.49 9.33
N ALA A 215 5.33 0.26 10.18
CA ALA A 215 5.14 -1.00 10.89
C ALA A 215 3.68 -1.46 10.80
N VAL A 216 3.51 -2.78 10.80
CA VAL A 216 2.21 -3.44 10.87
C VAL A 216 2.23 -4.27 12.15
N PHE A 217 1.50 -3.84 13.16
CA PHE A 217 1.49 -4.45 14.49
C PHE A 217 0.58 -5.68 14.58
N ASN A 218 -0.45 -5.72 13.72
CA ASN A 218 -1.36 -6.86 13.60
C ASN A 218 -1.38 -7.33 12.15
N LYS A 219 -1.08 -8.63 11.93
CA LYS A 219 -1.13 -9.29 10.62
C LYS A 219 -2.44 -8.93 9.91
N LEU A 220 -3.58 -9.14 10.57
CA LEU A 220 -4.95 -8.95 10.07
C LEU A 220 -5.38 -7.48 9.84
N SER A 221 -4.50 -6.50 10.07
CA SER A 221 -4.84 -5.08 9.95
C SER A 221 -4.70 -4.50 8.53
N ILE A 222 -4.17 -5.28 7.59
CA ILE A 222 -3.94 -4.87 6.21
C ILE A 222 -4.32 -5.97 5.23
N ALA A 223 -4.93 -5.60 4.10
CA ALA A 223 -5.19 -6.50 2.98
C ALA A 223 -4.95 -5.75 1.66
N VAL A 224 -4.64 -6.50 0.60
CA VAL A 224 -4.43 -5.96 -0.74
C VAL A 224 -5.22 -6.75 -1.77
N MET A 225 -5.87 -6.05 -2.68
CA MET A 225 -6.45 -6.62 -3.88
C MET A 225 -5.64 -6.24 -5.11
N THR A 226 -5.28 -7.21 -5.95
CA THR A 226 -4.38 -7.03 -7.11
C THR A 226 -5.06 -7.32 -8.44
N ALA A 227 -6.24 -6.74 -8.70
CA ALA A 227 -7.03 -7.17 -9.86
C ALA A 227 -7.87 -6.11 -10.59
N CYS A 228 -7.81 -4.84 -10.21
CA CYS A 228 -8.57 -3.81 -10.93
C CYS A 228 -7.84 -3.44 -12.23
N CYS A 229 -8.32 -3.95 -13.37
CA CYS A 229 -7.86 -3.46 -14.67
C CYS A 229 -8.29 -1.98 -14.85
N MET A 230 -7.42 -1.15 -15.42
CA MET A 230 -7.69 0.28 -15.62
C MET A 230 -8.14 0.64 -17.05
N THR A 231 -8.01 -0.26 -18.02
CA THR A 231 -8.70 -0.16 -19.31
C THR A 231 -10.19 -0.43 -19.14
N ASP A 232 -11.01 0.36 -19.83
CA ASP A 232 -12.44 0.09 -20.02
C ASP A 232 -12.64 -0.93 -21.15
#